data_AF-A0A812X9D8-F1
#
_entry.id   AF-A0A812X9D8-F1
#
_cell.length_a   1.000
_cell.length_b   1.000
_cell.length_c   1.000
_cell.angle_alpha   90.00
_cell.angle_beta   90.00
_cell.angle_gamma   90.00
#
_symmetry.space_group_name_H-M   'P 1'
#
loop_
_entity.id
_entity.type
_entity.pdbx_description
1 polymer ?
#
loop_
_entity_poly.entity_id
_entity_poly.type
_entity_poly.pdbx_seq_one_letter_code
_entity_poly.pdbx_strand_id
1 'polypeptide(L)'
;MHDPRPPVKPGKQALLASRIGSPIRDGARILLQHYSKSCKLDTSKDVVVNTSLSFLRHGNGLADAVAFAKGDAIAVAWTVDGSLYLTICEASAFHFLGGAADACSAPLLVASATQGGVLSPGGVRLTAAEPASGASGAGRGVLLAFSTWEEDGWGVSTRICDLSGCGQPLDLPRQASQWLPELAWCNDSLWALWLGNATGQGSSSGPFRRFLGTSRAWSAAVPVDLHADNGISAAATCRGEEVVSLWLESGGAEVRWNYSKAPATAATASFRKLSATTNRGRLLVSGAPGLGLGRVAVVAKSGLMLLLSNSPSGKLQVQALDYASPRGPLLYPMHDIALAAQDVQVSMDCAGSDVECDGALICWYFGGDLHTEPSSHCSYRGLASLREAEGLGTAGQFIILVLFALLSLMCVLKQCASQGAFGRNRALLQARHEAQEELQQRRQERAAAQARTQELRTQLAQIPLVPLAGAAPGSNELSCHGNTGNTAHGSSTSASSSSVCPICQNEVLVRVALQRCGHTACRDCTTRLVDLAQPCHICRSPIEGVLPVYL
;
A
#
# COMPACT_ATOMS: atom_id res chain seq x y z
N MET A 1 21.25 31.54 36.29
CA MET A 1 22.40 31.08 35.47
C MET A 1 21.87 30.75 34.10
N HIS A 2 21.88 31.75 33.21
CA HIS A 2 21.35 31.64 31.86
C HIS A 2 22.51 31.52 30.88
N ASP A 3 22.41 30.49 30.05
CA ASP A 3 23.34 30.08 29.02
C ASP A 3 23.20 31.01 27.79
N PRO A 4 24.25 31.69 27.31
CA PRO A 4 24.14 32.60 26.17
C PRO A 4 24.33 31.83 24.86
N ARG A 5 23.30 31.79 24.02
CA ARG A 5 23.43 31.31 22.64
C ARG A 5 24.18 32.33 21.78
N PRO A 6 25.04 31.89 20.84
CA PRO A 6 25.77 32.79 19.94
C PRO A 6 24.88 33.29 18.79
N PRO A 7 25.24 34.43 18.16
CA PRO A 7 24.44 35.04 17.10
C PRO A 7 24.61 34.31 15.77
N VAL A 8 23.48 34.00 15.12
CA VAL A 8 23.43 33.48 13.74
C VAL A 8 23.70 34.64 12.77
N LYS A 9 24.76 34.51 11.96
CA LYS A 9 25.05 35.45 10.86
C LYS A 9 24.05 35.25 9.72
N PRO A 10 23.48 36.32 9.12
CA PRO A 10 22.67 36.20 7.92
C PRO A 10 23.57 35.90 6.71
N GLY A 11 23.35 34.74 6.10
CA GLY A 11 23.99 34.35 4.85
C GLY A 11 23.50 35.20 3.69
N LYS A 12 24.46 35.77 2.96
CA LYS A 12 24.27 36.49 1.68
C LYS A 12 23.64 35.56 0.64
N GLN A 13 22.40 35.84 0.23
CA GLN A 13 21.86 35.45 -1.07
C GLN A 13 21.14 36.66 -1.67
N ALA A 14 21.90 37.50 -2.35
CA ALA A 14 21.41 38.52 -3.27
C ALA A 14 22.53 38.81 -4.27
N LEU A 15 22.49 38.13 -5.43
CA LEU A 15 23.11 38.53 -6.70
C LEU A 15 22.91 37.43 -7.74
N LEU A 16 21.73 37.42 -8.36
CA LEU A 16 21.48 36.93 -9.73
C LEU A 16 20.08 37.40 -10.16
N ALA A 17 19.89 38.71 -10.12
CA ALA A 17 18.78 39.41 -10.75
C ALA A 17 19.39 40.47 -11.68
N SER A 18 19.69 40.08 -12.91
CA SER A 18 19.74 40.94 -14.12
C SER A 18 20.48 40.21 -15.24
N ARG A 19 19.72 39.52 -16.11
CA ARG A 19 19.97 39.34 -17.56
C ARG A 19 19.06 38.25 -18.12
N ILE A 20 17.75 38.49 -18.13
CA ILE A 20 16.85 37.99 -19.18
C ILE A 20 15.86 39.11 -19.47
N GLY A 21 16.34 40.11 -20.19
CA GLY A 21 15.50 41.11 -20.85
C GLY A 21 15.60 40.86 -22.36
N SER A 22 15.19 39.68 -22.82
CA SER A 22 14.83 39.53 -24.22
C SER A 22 13.44 40.15 -24.40
N PRO A 23 13.21 41.04 -25.38
CA PRO A 23 11.85 41.48 -25.68
C PRO A 23 10.99 40.24 -25.92
N ILE A 24 9.89 40.13 -25.17
CA ILE A 24 8.83 39.15 -25.44
C ILE A 24 8.39 39.46 -26.87
N ARG A 25 8.83 38.65 -27.83
CA ARG A 25 8.36 38.73 -29.21
C ARG A 25 6.86 38.44 -29.17
N ASP A 26 6.07 39.28 -29.84
CA ASP A 26 4.62 39.18 -29.93
C ASP A 26 4.21 37.73 -30.18
N GLY A 27 3.48 37.16 -29.20
CA GLY A 27 3.11 35.75 -29.17
C GLY A 27 2.21 35.36 -30.32
N ALA A 28 2.27 34.09 -30.71
CA ALA A 28 1.41 33.51 -31.74
C ALA A 28 -0.06 33.85 -31.45
N ARG A 29 -0.72 34.48 -32.42
CA ARG A 29 -2.14 34.86 -32.35
C ARG A 29 -2.96 33.67 -32.79
N ILE A 30 -3.67 33.02 -31.87
CA ILE A 30 -4.63 31.97 -32.22
C ILE A 30 -5.96 32.65 -32.51
N LEU A 31 -6.44 32.59 -33.74
CA LEU A 31 -7.77 33.05 -34.12
C LEU A 31 -8.79 31.94 -33.79
N LEU A 32 -9.72 32.25 -32.90
CA LEU A 32 -10.88 31.40 -32.63
C LEU A 32 -12.05 31.90 -33.45
N GLN A 33 -12.52 31.08 -34.39
CA GLN A 33 -13.71 31.37 -35.17
C GLN A 33 -14.94 31.24 -34.28
N HIS A 34 -15.76 32.28 -34.20
CA HIS A 34 -17.00 32.27 -33.42
C HIS A 34 -18.19 31.82 -34.27
N TYR A 35 -18.92 30.83 -33.74
CA TYR A 35 -20.19 30.38 -34.27
C TYR A 35 -21.28 30.63 -33.23
N SER A 36 -22.31 31.38 -33.61
CA SER A 36 -23.47 31.68 -32.75
C SER A 36 -24.25 30.41 -32.38
N LYS A 37 -25.16 30.52 -31.39
CA LYS A 37 -26.16 29.47 -31.06
C LYS A 37 -26.96 29.02 -32.28
N SER A 38 -27.34 29.98 -33.13
CA SER A 38 -28.03 29.76 -34.40
C SER A 38 -27.10 29.25 -35.52
N CYS A 39 -25.88 28.85 -35.17
CA CYS A 39 -24.93 28.26 -36.08
C CYS A 39 -24.68 29.16 -37.31
N LYS A 40 -24.44 30.45 -37.09
CA LYS A 40 -23.91 31.35 -38.12
C LYS A 40 -22.50 31.75 -37.74
N LEU A 41 -21.59 31.69 -38.71
CA LEU A 41 -20.24 32.22 -38.53
C LEU A 41 -20.38 33.73 -38.28
N ASP A 42 -19.92 34.19 -37.12
CA ASP A 42 -19.99 35.59 -36.70
C ASP A 42 -18.56 36.09 -36.52
N THR A 43 -17.91 36.41 -37.64
CA THR A 43 -16.51 36.88 -37.65
C THR A 43 -16.32 38.18 -36.87
N SER A 44 -17.40 38.90 -36.55
CA SER A 44 -17.34 40.10 -35.70
C SER A 44 -17.01 39.79 -34.23
N LYS A 45 -17.13 38.52 -33.84
CA LYS A 45 -16.86 38.00 -32.49
C LYS A 45 -15.70 37.02 -32.45
N ASP A 46 -14.92 36.93 -33.53
CA ASP A 46 -13.71 36.12 -33.52
C ASP A 46 -12.78 36.61 -32.41
N VAL A 47 -12.33 35.69 -31.56
CA VAL A 47 -11.48 36.01 -30.42
C VAL A 47 -10.05 35.68 -30.80
N VAL A 48 -9.18 36.68 -30.75
CA VAL A 48 -7.75 36.45 -30.89
C VAL A 48 -7.15 36.19 -29.52
N VAL A 49 -6.67 34.97 -29.33
CA VAL A 49 -6.12 34.51 -28.07
C VAL A 49 -4.60 34.49 -28.18
N ASN A 50 -3.94 35.32 -27.36
CA ASN A 50 -2.47 35.38 -27.33
C ASN A 50 -1.87 34.31 -26.38
N THR A 51 -2.66 33.78 -25.43
CA THR A 51 -2.31 32.68 -24.53
C THR A 51 -3.56 31.89 -24.12
N SER A 52 -3.49 30.57 -23.92
CA SER A 52 -4.63 29.76 -23.44
C SER A 52 -5.25 30.30 -22.15
N LEU A 53 -4.43 30.85 -21.25
CA LEU A 53 -4.86 31.56 -20.03
C LEU A 53 -5.70 32.83 -20.31
N SER A 54 -5.45 33.54 -21.40
CA SER A 54 -6.23 34.74 -21.75
C SER A 54 -7.65 34.43 -22.18
N PHE A 55 -7.89 33.29 -22.86
CA PHE A 55 -9.24 32.82 -23.20
C PHE A 55 -10.02 32.41 -21.96
N LEU A 56 -9.39 31.66 -21.05
CA LEU A 56 -10.02 31.21 -19.81
C LEU A 56 -10.42 32.36 -18.87
N ARG A 57 -9.71 33.50 -18.94
CA ARG A 57 -10.08 34.72 -18.19
C ARG A 57 -11.28 35.47 -18.78
N HIS A 58 -11.61 35.25 -20.05
CA HIS A 58 -12.75 35.91 -20.71
C HIS A 58 -14.02 35.06 -20.66
N GLY A 59 -13.91 33.73 -20.53
CA GLY A 59 -15.05 32.82 -20.56
C GLY A 59 -15.62 32.49 -19.19
N ASN A 60 -16.50 33.33 -18.66
CA ASN A 60 -17.58 32.78 -17.83
C ASN A 60 -18.45 31.92 -18.77
N GLY A 61 -18.83 30.71 -18.35
CA GLY A 61 -19.74 29.87 -19.15
C GLY A 61 -19.08 28.95 -20.18
N LEU A 62 -17.76 28.71 -20.11
CA LEU A 62 -17.18 27.57 -20.82
C LEU A 62 -17.89 26.28 -20.36
N ALA A 63 -18.36 25.46 -21.28
CA ALA A 63 -19.21 24.30 -20.99
C ALA A 63 -18.54 22.98 -21.36
N ASP A 64 -17.79 22.95 -22.45
CA ASP A 64 -17.04 21.80 -22.94
C ASP A 64 -15.86 22.27 -23.78
N ALA A 65 -14.82 21.45 -23.82
CA ALA A 65 -13.66 21.67 -24.66
C ALA A 65 -13.16 20.32 -25.19
N VAL A 66 -13.11 20.19 -26.51
CA VAL A 66 -12.53 19.01 -27.16
C VAL A 66 -11.34 19.43 -27.99
N ALA A 67 -10.27 18.66 -27.89
CA ALA A 67 -9.15 18.75 -28.81
C ALA A 67 -8.98 17.43 -29.51
N PHE A 68 -8.52 17.43 -30.74
CA PHE A 68 -8.23 16.21 -31.46
C PHE A 68 -7.12 16.47 -32.46
N ALA A 69 -6.23 15.48 -32.60
CA ALA A 69 -5.06 15.52 -33.44
C ALA A 69 -5.03 14.27 -34.32
N LYS A 70 -4.93 14.43 -35.64
CA LYS A 70 -4.66 13.32 -36.57
C LYS A 70 -4.12 13.84 -37.90
N GLY A 71 -3.17 13.08 -38.45
CA GLY A 71 -2.34 13.51 -39.56
C GLY A 71 -1.60 14.80 -39.23
N ASP A 72 -1.62 15.73 -40.18
CA ASP A 72 -1.07 17.07 -40.03
C ASP A 72 -2.14 18.07 -39.56
N ALA A 73 -3.17 17.70 -38.81
CA ALA A 73 -4.14 18.68 -38.29
C ALA A 73 -4.49 18.46 -36.81
N ILE A 74 -4.63 19.56 -36.07
CA ILE A 74 -5.12 19.63 -34.69
C ILE A 74 -6.26 20.61 -34.67
N ALA A 75 -7.42 20.21 -34.16
CA ALA A 75 -8.48 21.17 -33.93
C ALA A 75 -8.93 21.17 -32.48
N VAL A 76 -9.29 22.36 -32.03
CA VAL A 76 -9.67 22.65 -30.67
C VAL A 76 -10.97 23.42 -30.74
N ALA A 77 -11.98 22.87 -30.09
CA ALA A 77 -13.30 23.44 -30.01
C ALA A 77 -13.66 23.70 -28.55
N TRP A 78 -14.26 24.85 -28.29
CA TRP A 78 -14.77 25.27 -27.00
C TRP A 78 -16.22 25.70 -27.15
N THR A 79 -17.02 25.48 -26.12
CA THR A 79 -18.37 26.04 -26.10
C THR A 79 -18.53 27.01 -24.96
N VAL A 80 -18.92 28.25 -25.26
CA VAL A 80 -19.16 29.30 -24.26
C VAL A 80 -20.57 29.84 -24.46
N ASP A 81 -21.40 29.75 -23.42
CA ASP A 81 -22.80 30.20 -23.44
C ASP A 81 -23.60 29.66 -24.64
N GLY A 82 -23.38 28.39 -25.01
CA GLY A 82 -24.03 27.74 -26.15
C GLY A 82 -23.52 28.18 -27.53
N SER A 83 -22.51 29.05 -27.61
CA SER A 83 -21.76 29.33 -28.84
C SER A 83 -20.58 28.39 -28.98
N LEU A 84 -20.19 28.07 -30.21
CA LEU A 84 -19.02 27.24 -30.52
C LEU A 84 -17.87 28.14 -30.98
N TYR A 85 -16.70 27.97 -30.36
CA TYR A 85 -15.45 28.57 -30.78
C TYR A 85 -14.54 27.46 -31.29
N LEU A 86 -14.01 27.60 -32.51
CA LEU A 86 -13.21 26.56 -33.15
C LEU A 86 -11.91 27.15 -33.69
N THR A 87 -10.83 26.40 -33.54
CA THR A 87 -9.60 26.61 -34.30
C THR A 87 -9.12 25.29 -34.88
N ILE A 88 -8.66 25.33 -36.14
CA ILE A 88 -8.07 24.19 -36.84
C ILE A 88 -6.66 24.61 -37.27
N CYS A 89 -5.69 23.83 -36.85
CA CYS A 89 -4.26 24.04 -37.00
C CYS A 89 -3.65 22.90 -37.81
N GLU A 90 -2.55 23.14 -38.53
CA GLU A 90 -1.73 22.03 -39.03
C GLU A 90 -0.83 21.47 -37.91
N ALA A 91 -0.72 20.14 -37.76
CA ALA A 91 0.11 19.47 -36.76
C ALA A 91 1.62 19.60 -37.06
N SER A 92 1.99 19.83 -38.33
CA SER A 92 3.35 20.21 -38.73
C SER A 92 3.80 21.51 -38.03
N ALA A 93 2.86 22.43 -37.75
CA ALA A 93 3.12 23.66 -36.99
C ALA A 93 3.40 23.41 -35.50
N PHE A 94 3.08 22.22 -34.98
CA PHE A 94 3.32 21.85 -33.58
C PHE A 94 4.73 21.25 -33.35
N HIS A 95 5.39 20.76 -34.41
CA HIS A 95 6.67 20.06 -34.29
C HIS A 95 7.88 20.98 -34.03
N PHE A 96 7.73 22.30 -34.09
CA PHE A 96 8.81 23.27 -33.87
C PHE A 96 8.79 23.89 -32.47
N LEU A 97 9.18 23.12 -31.45
CA LEU A 97 9.57 23.67 -30.13
C LEU A 97 11.03 24.21 -30.12
N GLY A 98 11.60 24.53 -31.29
CA GLY A 98 13.00 24.97 -31.43
C GLY A 98 13.24 26.33 -32.08
N GLY A 99 12.25 26.94 -32.74
CA GLY A 99 12.42 28.28 -33.31
C GLY A 99 11.81 28.48 -34.69
N ALA A 100 10.49 28.66 -34.73
CA ALA A 100 9.77 29.53 -35.67
C ALA A 100 8.32 29.54 -35.21
N ALA A 101 7.85 30.69 -34.73
CA ALA A 101 6.47 30.88 -34.30
C ALA A 101 5.65 31.20 -35.54
N ASP A 102 5.00 30.19 -36.12
CA ASP A 102 3.87 30.40 -37.02
C ASP A 102 2.73 29.43 -36.67
N ALA A 103 1.55 30.05 -36.55
CA ALA A 103 0.21 29.52 -36.32
C ALA A 103 -0.15 28.80 -35.00
N CYS A 104 0.58 27.79 -34.50
CA CYS A 104 -0.03 26.88 -33.49
C CYS A 104 0.92 26.35 -32.40
N SER A 105 1.72 27.21 -31.77
CA SER A 105 2.79 26.78 -30.85
C SER A 105 2.49 26.87 -29.35
N ALA A 106 1.22 26.81 -28.91
CA ALA A 106 0.88 26.86 -27.47
C ALA A 106 0.52 25.48 -26.91
N PRO A 107 1.04 25.08 -25.73
CA PRO A 107 0.66 23.82 -25.09
C PRO A 107 -0.83 23.81 -24.79
N LEU A 108 -1.51 22.83 -25.39
CA LEU A 108 -2.93 22.58 -25.29
C LEU A 108 -3.28 22.07 -23.88
N LEU A 109 -3.62 23.00 -22.98
CA LEU A 109 -4.32 22.70 -21.73
C LEU A 109 -5.83 22.69 -22.03
N VAL A 110 -6.43 21.51 -22.09
CA VAL A 110 -7.89 21.36 -22.03
C VAL A 110 -8.29 21.75 -20.60
N ALA A 111 -8.70 22.99 -20.40
CA ALA A 111 -9.20 23.47 -19.12
C ALA A 111 -10.71 23.26 -19.08
N SER A 112 -11.18 22.53 -18.07
CA SER A 112 -12.58 22.50 -17.64
C SER A 112 -12.91 23.85 -17.03
N ALA A 113 -14.05 24.42 -17.40
CA ALA A 113 -14.45 25.76 -16.98
C ALA A 113 -14.68 25.83 -15.47
N THR A 114 -13.96 26.74 -14.84
CA THR A 114 -14.08 27.06 -13.42
C THR A 114 -14.83 28.37 -13.28
N GLN A 115 -16.07 28.34 -12.78
CA GLN A 115 -16.61 29.34 -11.84
C GLN A 115 -18.07 29.03 -11.49
N GLY A 116 -18.29 28.55 -10.26
CA GLY A 116 -19.21 29.08 -9.24
C GLY A 116 -20.63 29.56 -9.59
N GLY A 117 -21.20 29.21 -10.73
CA GLY A 117 -22.61 29.38 -11.05
C GLY A 117 -23.20 28.03 -11.38
N VAL A 118 -24.43 27.77 -10.94
CA VAL A 118 -25.27 26.67 -11.45
C VAL A 118 -25.03 26.60 -12.95
N LEU A 119 -24.45 25.50 -13.45
CA LEU A 119 -24.24 25.30 -14.88
C LEU A 119 -25.55 25.70 -15.55
N SER A 120 -25.52 26.78 -16.34
CA SER A 120 -26.67 27.11 -17.17
C SER A 120 -27.00 25.84 -17.95
N PRO A 121 -28.28 25.50 -18.15
CA PRO A 121 -28.73 24.27 -18.82
C PRO A 121 -28.31 24.16 -20.30
N GLY A 122 -27.22 24.81 -20.72
CA GLY A 122 -26.63 24.84 -22.05
C GLY A 122 -25.29 24.12 -22.16
N GLY A 123 -25.07 23.02 -21.44
CA GLY A 123 -23.91 22.14 -21.63
C GLY A 123 -23.85 21.54 -23.04
N VAL A 124 -23.08 22.14 -23.95
CA VAL A 124 -22.87 21.59 -25.30
C VAL A 124 -21.94 20.37 -25.20
N ARG A 125 -22.26 19.28 -25.89
CA ARG A 125 -21.35 18.14 -26.12
C ARG A 125 -20.66 18.31 -27.45
N LEU A 126 -19.36 18.04 -27.53
CA LEU A 126 -18.61 18.07 -28.78
C LEU A 126 -18.02 16.69 -29.13
N THR A 127 -18.15 16.27 -30.38
CA THR A 127 -17.44 15.10 -30.92
C THR A 127 -16.97 15.36 -32.35
N ALA A 128 -15.90 14.71 -32.79
CA ALA A 128 -15.28 14.94 -34.09
C ALA A 128 -14.82 13.66 -34.80
N ALA A 129 -14.85 13.66 -36.14
CA ALA A 129 -14.38 12.56 -37.00
C ALA A 129 -13.78 13.03 -38.34
N GLU A 130 -13.09 12.13 -39.04
CA GLU A 130 -12.23 12.46 -40.19
C GLU A 130 -12.60 11.74 -41.49
N PRO A 131 -12.61 12.39 -42.67
CA PRO A 131 -12.60 11.77 -44.00
C PRO A 131 -11.71 10.56 -44.10
N ALA A 132 -12.25 9.39 -44.48
CA ALA A 132 -11.34 8.35 -44.95
C ALA A 132 -10.85 8.81 -46.30
N SER A 133 -9.54 8.68 -46.47
CA SER A 133 -8.81 8.80 -47.72
C SER A 133 -9.53 8.00 -48.81
N GLY A 134 -10.24 8.69 -49.71
CA GLY A 134 -10.95 8.06 -50.82
C GLY A 134 -12.33 8.63 -51.14
N ALA A 135 -12.89 9.52 -50.31
CA ALA A 135 -14.00 10.37 -50.76
C ALA A 135 -13.44 11.42 -51.74
N SER A 136 -13.40 11.08 -53.03
CA SER A 136 -12.88 11.92 -54.10
C SER A 136 -13.59 13.28 -54.10
N GLY A 137 -12.89 14.34 -53.64
CA GLY A 137 -13.39 15.71 -53.58
C GLY A 137 -13.66 16.27 -52.18
N ALA A 138 -13.71 15.43 -51.14
CA ALA A 138 -13.75 15.93 -49.76
C ALA A 138 -12.33 16.32 -49.34
N GLY A 139 -12.09 17.62 -49.11
CA GLY A 139 -10.83 18.13 -48.60
C GLY A 139 -10.44 17.52 -47.24
N ARG A 140 -9.26 17.92 -46.72
CA ARG A 140 -8.78 17.59 -45.36
C ARG A 140 -9.68 18.24 -44.29
N GLY A 141 -10.94 17.82 -44.24
CA GLY A 141 -11.94 18.32 -43.32
C GLY A 141 -11.99 17.51 -42.03
N VAL A 142 -12.58 18.10 -41.02
CA VAL A 142 -12.97 17.52 -39.76
C VAL A 142 -14.46 17.70 -39.70
N LEU A 143 -15.16 16.61 -39.47
CA LEU A 143 -16.55 16.69 -39.11
C LEU A 143 -16.68 16.95 -37.61
N LEU A 144 -17.40 18.01 -37.26
CA LEU A 144 -17.81 18.35 -35.91
C LEU A 144 -19.28 18.00 -35.73
N ALA A 145 -19.62 17.38 -34.62
CA ALA A 145 -21.00 17.23 -34.17
C ALA A 145 -21.11 17.79 -32.75
N PHE A 146 -22.17 18.55 -32.51
CA PHE A 146 -22.38 19.19 -31.23
C PHE A 146 -23.85 19.31 -30.86
N SER A 147 -24.14 19.34 -29.55
CA SER A 147 -25.51 19.50 -29.04
C SER A 147 -25.81 20.94 -28.68
N THR A 148 -26.97 21.45 -29.04
CA THR A 148 -27.39 22.82 -28.70
C THR A 148 -28.76 22.82 -28.06
N TRP A 149 -28.94 23.62 -26.99
CA TRP A 149 -30.24 23.88 -26.39
C TRP A 149 -30.91 25.08 -27.06
N GLU A 150 -32.16 24.91 -27.46
CA GLU A 150 -33.07 26.02 -27.84
C GLU A 150 -34.42 25.86 -27.13
N GLU A 151 -35.37 26.76 -27.40
CA GLU A 151 -36.67 26.85 -26.68
C GLU A 151 -37.40 25.50 -26.58
N ASP A 152 -37.29 24.67 -27.64
CA ASP A 152 -37.96 23.37 -27.73
C ASP A 152 -37.11 22.19 -27.26
N GLY A 153 -35.86 22.36 -26.84
CA GLY A 153 -35.04 21.26 -26.31
C GLY A 153 -33.66 21.10 -26.95
N TRP A 154 -33.00 19.99 -26.62
CA TRP A 154 -31.65 19.65 -27.10
C TRP A 154 -31.65 19.07 -28.51
N GLY A 155 -31.10 19.81 -29.47
CA GLY A 155 -30.78 19.32 -30.81
C GLY A 155 -29.34 18.84 -30.96
N VAL A 156 -29.06 18.18 -32.10
CA VAL A 156 -27.70 17.88 -32.55
C VAL A 156 -27.49 18.53 -33.91
N SER A 157 -26.41 19.29 -34.02
CA SER A 157 -25.97 19.98 -35.23
C SER A 157 -24.60 19.46 -35.64
N THR A 158 -24.34 19.39 -36.94
CA THR A 158 -23.06 18.90 -37.46
C THR A 158 -22.50 19.80 -38.56
N ARG A 159 -21.18 19.84 -38.70
CA ARG A 159 -20.47 20.65 -39.70
C ARG A 159 -19.22 19.96 -40.18
N ILE A 160 -18.95 20.02 -41.47
CA ILE A 160 -17.63 19.67 -42.01
C ILE A 160 -16.82 20.96 -42.06
N CYS A 161 -15.68 20.96 -41.40
CA CYS A 161 -14.77 22.09 -41.28
C CYS A 161 -13.40 21.72 -41.82
N ASP A 162 -12.81 22.54 -42.67
CA ASP A 162 -11.43 22.36 -43.11
C ASP A 162 -10.61 23.61 -42.77
N LEU A 163 -9.39 23.70 -43.30
CA LEU A 163 -8.52 24.86 -43.10
C LEU A 163 -9.13 26.18 -43.64
N SER A 164 -10.12 26.11 -44.53
CA SER A 164 -10.82 27.29 -45.06
C SER A 164 -12.03 27.72 -44.20
N GLY A 165 -12.43 26.89 -43.23
CA GLY A 165 -13.55 27.16 -42.32
C GLY A 165 -14.58 26.05 -42.32
N CYS A 166 -15.73 26.29 -41.70
CA CYS A 166 -16.82 25.33 -41.63
C CYS A 166 -17.90 25.58 -42.68
N GLY A 167 -18.38 24.49 -43.29
CA GLY A 167 -19.57 24.49 -44.14
C GLY A 167 -20.86 24.84 -43.36
N GLN A 168 -21.97 24.94 -44.10
CA GLN A 168 -23.30 25.14 -43.51
C GLN A 168 -23.62 24.03 -42.49
N PRO A 169 -24.24 24.38 -41.35
CA PRO A 169 -24.67 23.38 -40.38
C PRO A 169 -25.72 22.47 -41.01
N LEU A 170 -25.59 21.18 -40.73
CA LEU A 170 -26.69 20.25 -40.91
C LEU A 170 -27.36 20.07 -39.56
N ASP A 171 -28.51 20.73 -39.41
CA ASP A 171 -29.34 20.65 -38.22
C ASP A 171 -30.29 19.45 -38.34
N LEU A 172 -30.29 18.62 -37.32
CA LEU A 172 -31.23 17.50 -37.24
C LEU A 172 -32.58 18.01 -36.73
N PRO A 173 -33.70 17.46 -37.24
CA PRO A 173 -35.02 17.83 -36.76
C PRO A 173 -35.11 17.54 -35.26
N ARG A 174 -35.29 18.63 -34.50
CA ARG A 174 -35.47 18.60 -33.06
C ARG A 174 -36.85 18.08 -32.71
N GLN A 175 -36.97 17.45 -31.56
CA GLN A 175 -38.28 17.18 -30.97
C GLN A 175 -38.38 17.98 -29.68
N ALA A 176 -39.60 18.40 -29.36
CA ALA A 176 -39.88 19.12 -28.12
C ALA A 176 -39.38 18.31 -26.90
N SER A 177 -38.75 18.99 -25.94
CA SER A 177 -38.38 18.47 -24.61
C SER A 177 -37.37 17.31 -24.61
N GLN A 178 -36.47 17.29 -25.61
CA GLN A 178 -35.31 16.41 -25.63
C GLN A 178 -34.26 16.83 -24.58
N TRP A 179 -33.77 15.88 -23.77
CA TRP A 179 -32.63 16.06 -22.85
C TRP A 179 -31.28 16.06 -23.60
N LEU A 180 -30.20 16.43 -22.91
CA LEU A 180 -28.86 16.50 -23.49
C LEU A 180 -28.47 15.13 -24.10
N PRO A 181 -28.20 15.04 -25.42
CA PRO A 181 -27.82 13.77 -26.02
C PRO A 181 -26.37 13.40 -25.71
N GLU A 182 -26.15 12.09 -25.56
CA GLU A 182 -24.82 11.49 -25.61
C GLU A 182 -24.47 11.13 -27.06
N LEU A 183 -23.33 11.61 -27.55
CA LEU A 183 -22.87 11.41 -28.91
C LEU A 183 -21.81 10.30 -28.96
N ALA A 184 -22.00 9.32 -29.83
CA ALA A 184 -21.06 8.20 -30.00
C ALA A 184 -20.65 8.02 -31.47
N TRP A 185 -19.33 7.96 -31.68
CA TRP A 185 -18.74 7.69 -32.99
C TRP A 185 -18.28 6.24 -33.09
N CYS A 186 -19.00 5.40 -33.84
CA CYS A 186 -18.79 3.96 -33.94
C CYS A 186 -18.34 3.58 -35.35
N ASN A 187 -17.03 3.34 -35.50
CA ASN A 187 -16.35 3.23 -36.78
C ASN A 187 -16.62 4.45 -37.69
N ASP A 188 -17.55 4.31 -38.63
CA ASP A 188 -17.95 5.33 -39.59
C ASP A 188 -19.33 5.97 -39.30
N SER A 189 -20.00 5.52 -38.24
CA SER A 189 -21.36 5.92 -37.91
C SER A 189 -21.39 6.88 -36.73
N LEU A 190 -22.14 7.98 -36.88
CA LEU A 190 -22.48 8.86 -35.77
C LEU A 190 -23.85 8.51 -35.22
N TRP A 191 -23.90 8.39 -33.89
CA TRP A 191 -25.11 8.13 -33.14
C TRP A 191 -25.31 9.20 -32.09
N ALA A 192 -26.58 9.50 -31.83
CA ALA A 192 -27.00 10.27 -30.68
C ALA A 192 -27.99 9.44 -29.86
N LEU A 193 -27.84 9.48 -28.54
CA LEU A 193 -28.70 8.83 -27.57
C LEU A 193 -29.26 9.87 -26.62
N TRP A 194 -30.57 9.96 -26.54
CA TRP A 194 -31.28 10.81 -25.60
C TRP A 194 -31.87 9.95 -24.50
N LEU A 195 -31.98 10.49 -23.28
CA LEU A 195 -32.57 9.76 -22.14
C LEU A 195 -34.09 9.55 -22.28
N GLY A 196 -34.78 10.35 -23.09
CA GLY A 196 -36.23 10.30 -23.29
C GLY A 196 -36.82 11.70 -23.38
N ASN A 197 -38.14 11.80 -23.50
CA ASN A 197 -38.86 13.07 -23.52
C ASN A 197 -39.44 13.38 -22.12
N ALA A 198 -39.09 14.53 -21.53
CA ALA A 198 -39.67 15.00 -20.26
C ALA A 198 -41.01 15.75 -20.44
N THR A 199 -41.75 15.49 -21.50
CA THR A 199 -43.15 15.94 -21.55
C THR A 199 -43.92 15.18 -20.48
N GLY A 200 -44.22 15.85 -19.35
CA GLY A 200 -45.02 15.36 -18.22
C GLY A 200 -46.46 14.93 -18.54
N GLN A 201 -46.75 14.57 -19.79
CA GLN A 201 -47.99 13.93 -20.24
C GLN A 201 -47.74 12.43 -20.47
N GLY A 202 -47.60 11.68 -19.37
CA GLY A 202 -48.07 10.29 -19.26
C GLY A 202 -47.36 9.17 -20.03
N SER A 203 -46.43 9.45 -20.93
CA SER A 203 -45.57 8.41 -21.52
C SER A 203 -44.21 9.02 -21.82
N SER A 204 -43.33 9.01 -20.83
CA SER A 204 -41.90 9.14 -21.11
C SER A 204 -41.52 7.90 -21.92
N SER A 205 -41.52 8.01 -23.25
CA SER A 205 -40.76 7.07 -24.06
C SER A 205 -39.34 7.08 -23.49
N GLY A 206 -38.81 5.90 -23.22
CA GLY A 206 -37.50 5.74 -22.60
C GLY A 206 -36.38 6.37 -23.44
N PRO A 207 -35.12 5.99 -23.20
CA PRO A 207 -34.05 6.47 -24.03
C PRO A 207 -34.33 6.08 -25.47
N PHE A 208 -34.09 7.02 -26.37
CA PHE A 208 -34.21 6.77 -27.80
C PHE A 208 -32.90 7.11 -28.47
N ARG A 209 -32.60 6.36 -29.50
CA ARG A 209 -31.36 6.49 -30.26
C ARG A 209 -31.69 6.98 -31.66
N ARG A 210 -30.76 7.72 -32.26
CA ARG A 210 -30.83 8.08 -33.68
C ARG A 210 -29.49 7.85 -34.34
N PHE A 211 -29.52 7.14 -35.47
CA PHE A 211 -28.43 7.16 -36.43
C PHE A 211 -28.46 8.51 -37.14
N LEU A 212 -27.38 9.28 -37.02
CA LEU A 212 -27.30 10.62 -37.59
C LEU A 212 -26.74 10.61 -39.01
N GLY A 213 -25.97 9.58 -39.32
CA GLY A 213 -25.36 9.41 -40.62
C GLY A 213 -24.12 8.57 -40.52
N THR A 214 -23.61 8.24 -41.71
CA THR A 214 -22.18 8.03 -41.81
C THR A 214 -21.53 9.39 -42.01
N SER A 215 -20.23 9.38 -41.89
CA SER A 215 -19.43 10.49 -42.34
C SER A 215 -19.61 10.94 -43.81
N ARG A 216 -20.19 10.09 -44.65
CA ARG A 216 -20.32 10.30 -46.09
C ARG A 216 -21.72 10.73 -46.47
N ALA A 217 -22.69 10.13 -45.81
CA ALA A 217 -24.09 10.33 -46.06
C ALA A 217 -24.76 10.62 -44.72
N TRP A 218 -25.18 11.87 -44.60
CA TRP A 218 -26.02 12.29 -43.51
C TRP A 218 -27.45 11.90 -43.77
N SER A 219 -28.03 11.21 -42.81
CA SER A 219 -29.40 10.75 -42.87
C SER A 219 -29.92 10.75 -41.46
N ALA A 220 -30.84 11.67 -41.16
CA ALA A 220 -31.61 11.63 -39.94
C ALA A 220 -32.53 10.41 -39.99
N ALA A 221 -32.05 9.25 -39.51
CA ALA A 221 -32.90 8.08 -39.41
C ALA A 221 -34.07 8.36 -38.46
N VAL A 222 -35.14 7.57 -38.61
CA VAL A 222 -36.24 7.57 -37.65
C VAL A 222 -35.68 7.22 -36.26
N PRO A 223 -35.98 8.01 -35.22
CA PRO A 223 -35.61 7.67 -33.86
C PRO A 223 -36.08 6.26 -33.50
N VAL A 224 -35.20 5.46 -32.90
CA VAL A 224 -35.51 4.13 -32.39
C VAL A 224 -35.70 4.26 -30.89
N ASP A 225 -36.95 4.10 -30.44
CA ASP A 225 -37.28 3.98 -29.01
C ASP A 225 -36.67 2.69 -28.47
N LEU A 226 -35.99 2.76 -27.32
CA LEU A 226 -35.42 1.61 -26.63
C LEU A 226 -36.40 0.98 -25.64
N HIS A 227 -37.62 1.54 -25.52
CA HIS A 227 -38.72 1.04 -24.71
C HIS A 227 -38.35 0.83 -23.23
N ALA A 228 -37.61 1.78 -22.65
CA ALA A 228 -37.32 1.75 -21.22
C ALA A 228 -38.46 2.37 -20.42
N ASP A 229 -38.83 1.69 -19.34
CA ASP A 229 -39.72 2.24 -18.33
C ASP A 229 -38.89 3.08 -17.35
N ASN A 230 -38.98 4.41 -17.47
CA ASN A 230 -38.34 5.38 -16.57
C ASN A 230 -36.79 5.35 -16.58
N GLY A 231 -36.18 5.57 -17.75
CA GLY A 231 -34.73 5.76 -17.86
C GLY A 231 -34.22 6.95 -17.03
N ILE A 232 -33.20 6.73 -16.19
CA ILE A 232 -32.64 7.77 -15.28
C ILE A 232 -31.30 8.32 -15.79
N SER A 233 -30.51 7.47 -16.44
CA SER A 233 -29.25 7.85 -17.09
C SER A 233 -29.04 6.99 -18.32
N ALA A 234 -28.42 7.55 -19.35
CA ALA A 234 -28.13 6.85 -20.59
C ALA A 234 -26.73 7.24 -21.08
N ALA A 235 -26.01 6.29 -21.65
CA ALA A 235 -24.68 6.47 -22.22
C ALA A 235 -24.57 5.72 -23.55
N ALA A 236 -23.91 6.32 -24.52
CA ALA A 236 -23.64 5.69 -25.81
C ALA A 236 -22.13 5.42 -25.95
N THR A 237 -21.79 4.23 -26.42
CA THR A 237 -20.42 3.79 -26.67
C THR A 237 -20.40 2.89 -27.90
N CYS A 238 -19.22 2.42 -28.29
CA CYS A 238 -19.02 1.68 -29.53
C CYS A 238 -18.34 0.34 -29.29
N ARG A 239 -18.77 -0.66 -30.06
CA ARG A 239 -18.15 -1.99 -30.17
C ARG A 239 -17.97 -2.31 -31.65
N GLY A 240 -16.80 -1.98 -32.21
CA GLY A 240 -16.59 -2.05 -33.65
C GLY A 240 -17.52 -1.08 -34.40
N GLU A 241 -18.38 -1.63 -35.26
CA GLU A 241 -19.37 -0.85 -36.05
C GLU A 241 -20.72 -0.70 -35.34
N GLU A 242 -20.90 -1.34 -34.19
CA GLU A 242 -22.13 -1.28 -33.41
C GLU A 242 -22.07 -0.14 -32.41
N VAL A 243 -23.16 0.62 -32.31
CA VAL A 243 -23.42 1.45 -31.14
C VAL A 243 -24.00 0.57 -30.05
N VAL A 244 -23.46 0.72 -28.84
CA VAL A 244 -24.02 0.16 -27.63
C VAL A 244 -24.69 1.30 -26.89
N SER A 245 -26.02 1.25 -26.82
CA SER A 245 -26.82 2.17 -26.01
C SER A 245 -26.99 1.52 -24.65
N LEU A 246 -26.53 2.16 -23.57
CA LEU A 246 -26.69 1.71 -22.19
C LEU A 246 -27.60 2.67 -21.45
N TRP A 247 -28.44 2.17 -20.56
CA TRP A 247 -29.26 3.01 -19.70
C TRP A 247 -29.57 2.33 -18.37
N LEU A 248 -29.95 3.17 -17.40
CA LEU A 248 -30.36 2.75 -16.07
C LEU A 248 -31.88 2.81 -15.94
N GLU A 249 -32.47 1.72 -15.47
CA GLU A 249 -33.88 1.61 -15.11
C GLU A 249 -34.04 1.37 -13.60
N SER A 250 -35.29 1.36 -13.12
CA SER A 250 -35.64 0.92 -11.76
C SER A 250 -34.87 1.63 -10.65
N GLY A 251 -34.72 2.96 -10.74
CA GLY A 251 -33.97 3.72 -9.72
C GLY A 251 -32.45 3.58 -9.82
N GLY A 252 -31.91 3.03 -10.92
CA GLY A 252 -30.50 2.71 -11.06
C GLY A 252 -30.13 1.28 -10.65
N ALA A 253 -31.13 0.46 -10.29
CA ALA A 253 -30.91 -0.93 -9.89
C ALA A 253 -30.68 -1.88 -11.07
N GLU A 254 -31.16 -1.52 -12.27
CA GLU A 254 -31.05 -2.34 -13.47
C GLU A 254 -30.29 -1.58 -14.56
N VAL A 255 -29.22 -2.18 -15.08
CA VAL A 255 -28.50 -1.69 -16.26
C VAL A 255 -29.02 -2.45 -17.47
N ARG A 256 -29.58 -1.74 -18.44
CA ARG A 256 -29.96 -2.31 -19.74
C ARG A 256 -29.05 -1.81 -20.84
N TRP A 257 -28.93 -2.61 -21.89
CA TRP A 257 -28.17 -2.24 -23.07
C TRP A 257 -28.77 -2.81 -24.34
N ASN A 258 -28.52 -2.11 -25.45
CA ASN A 258 -28.94 -2.55 -26.77
C ASN A 258 -27.84 -2.27 -27.80
N TYR A 259 -27.59 -3.25 -28.66
CA TYR A 259 -26.64 -3.16 -29.78
C TYR A 259 -27.39 -2.77 -31.04
N SER A 260 -26.83 -1.85 -31.81
CA SER A 260 -27.38 -1.50 -33.12
C SER A 260 -26.28 -1.24 -34.14
N LYS A 261 -26.50 -1.74 -35.35
CA LYS A 261 -25.64 -1.48 -36.51
C LYS A 261 -26.19 -0.31 -37.31
N ALA A 262 -25.31 0.38 -38.02
CA ALA A 262 -25.74 1.33 -39.02
C ALA A 262 -26.58 0.61 -40.08
N PRO A 263 -27.66 1.22 -40.60
CA PRO A 263 -28.46 0.62 -41.67
C PRO A 263 -27.58 0.34 -42.90
N ALA A 264 -27.67 -0.88 -43.43
CA ALA A 264 -26.77 -1.40 -44.49
C ALA A 264 -26.84 -0.62 -45.82
N THR A 265 -27.84 0.24 -46.01
CA THR A 265 -28.06 1.01 -47.24
C THR A 265 -27.11 2.20 -47.41
N ALA A 266 -26.23 2.49 -46.46
CA ALA A 266 -25.33 3.66 -46.49
C ALA A 266 -23.89 3.38 -47.00
N ALA A 267 -23.62 2.21 -47.56
CA ALA A 267 -22.27 1.78 -47.94
C ALA A 267 -21.82 2.30 -49.31
N THR A 268 -21.49 3.59 -49.42
CA THR A 268 -20.57 4.06 -50.48
C THR A 268 -19.34 4.70 -49.87
N ALA A 269 -18.51 3.78 -49.36
CA ALA A 269 -17.18 3.94 -48.78
C ALA A 269 -17.18 4.78 -47.47
N SER A 270 -16.10 4.74 -46.67
CA SER A 270 -16.12 5.12 -45.24
C SER A 270 -15.32 6.37 -44.86
N PHE A 271 -15.47 6.86 -43.63
CA PHE A 271 -14.53 7.69 -42.86
C PHE A 271 -14.06 6.89 -41.64
N ARG A 272 -12.89 7.24 -41.09
CA ARG A 272 -12.30 6.51 -39.95
C ARG A 272 -12.29 7.40 -38.72
N LYS A 273 -12.94 6.92 -37.64
CA LYS A 273 -12.88 7.53 -36.30
C LYS A 273 -11.48 8.03 -35.96
N LEU A 274 -11.41 9.25 -35.45
CA LEU A 274 -10.20 9.85 -34.89
C LEU A 274 -9.92 9.21 -33.53
N SER A 275 -8.95 8.32 -33.44
CA SER A 275 -8.33 7.95 -32.16
C SER A 275 -7.06 8.78 -32.05
N ALA A 276 -6.93 9.57 -30.97
CA ALA A 276 -5.72 10.34 -30.69
C ALA A 276 -4.53 9.37 -30.61
N THR A 277 -3.77 9.28 -31.69
CA THR A 277 -2.58 8.45 -31.78
C THR A 277 -1.39 9.37 -31.62
N THR A 278 -1.00 9.64 -30.38
CA THR A 278 0.22 10.42 -30.12
C THR A 278 0.96 9.90 -28.91
N ASN A 279 2.24 9.61 -29.12
CA ASN A 279 3.25 9.45 -28.07
C ASN A 279 3.09 10.59 -27.04
N ARG A 280 2.71 10.21 -25.80
CA ARG A 280 2.74 11.04 -24.58
C ARG A 280 1.77 12.24 -24.44
N GLY A 281 0.76 12.39 -25.28
CA GLY A 281 -0.34 13.35 -25.07
C GLY A 281 -1.68 12.65 -24.84
N ARG A 282 -2.19 12.63 -23.59
CA ARG A 282 -3.45 11.96 -23.20
C ARG A 282 -4.65 12.87 -23.45
N LEU A 283 -5.65 12.39 -24.20
CA LEU A 283 -6.90 13.10 -24.46
C LEU A 283 -8.03 12.56 -23.56
N LEU A 284 -8.63 13.45 -22.79
CA LEU A 284 -9.72 13.17 -21.85
C LEU A 284 -11.08 13.40 -22.54
N VAL A 285 -11.97 12.40 -22.53
CA VAL A 285 -13.39 12.54 -22.93
C VAL A 285 -14.22 12.79 -21.68
N SER A 286 -14.97 13.90 -21.59
CA SER A 286 -15.69 14.32 -20.37
C SER A 286 -17.13 13.77 -20.31
N GLY A 287 -17.53 13.19 -19.18
CA GLY A 287 -18.87 12.65 -18.90
C GLY A 287 -19.67 13.43 -17.84
N ALA A 288 -21.01 13.36 -17.97
CA ALA A 288 -22.14 13.97 -17.24
C ALA A 288 -21.90 15.08 -16.18
N PRO A 289 -22.45 16.30 -16.34
CA PRO A 289 -22.48 17.29 -15.26
C PRO A 289 -23.55 17.00 -14.19
N GLY A 290 -23.20 17.14 -12.91
CA GLY A 290 -24.17 17.36 -11.81
C GLY A 290 -24.74 16.11 -11.13
N LEU A 291 -23.90 15.34 -10.43
CA LEU A 291 -24.32 14.24 -9.54
C LEU A 291 -24.75 14.75 -8.15
N GLY A 292 -26.01 15.20 -8.03
CA GLY A 292 -26.65 15.44 -6.73
C GLY A 292 -26.80 14.16 -5.88
N LEU A 293 -27.17 14.30 -4.60
CA LEU A 293 -27.41 13.16 -3.69
C LEU A 293 -28.43 12.18 -4.29
N GLY A 294 -28.11 10.89 -4.28
CA GLY A 294 -28.95 9.83 -4.84
C GLY A 294 -28.99 9.78 -6.38
N ARG A 295 -28.24 10.62 -7.08
CA ARG A 295 -28.12 10.54 -8.54
C ARG A 295 -27.06 9.51 -8.94
N VAL A 296 -27.25 8.99 -10.14
CA VAL A 296 -26.36 8.02 -10.77
C VAL A 296 -26.01 8.51 -12.17
N ALA A 297 -24.74 8.40 -12.54
CA ALA A 297 -24.22 8.74 -13.85
C ALA A 297 -23.52 7.52 -14.43
N VAL A 298 -23.64 7.34 -15.74
CA VAL A 298 -23.00 6.26 -16.47
C VAL A 298 -22.05 6.85 -17.49
N VAL A 299 -20.82 6.33 -17.52
CA VAL A 299 -19.86 6.64 -18.59
C VAL A 299 -19.36 5.33 -19.18
N ALA A 300 -19.45 5.17 -20.50
CA ALA A 300 -19.05 3.93 -21.16
C ALA A 300 -18.09 4.18 -22.33
N LYS A 301 -17.04 3.36 -22.44
CA LYS A 301 -16.02 3.44 -23.50
C LYS A 301 -15.28 2.10 -23.63
N SER A 302 -15.03 1.67 -24.87
CA SER A 302 -14.21 0.50 -25.20
C SER A 302 -14.55 -0.77 -24.40
N GLY A 303 -15.83 -1.12 -24.30
CA GLY A 303 -16.26 -2.33 -23.59
C GLY A 303 -16.37 -2.21 -22.07
N LEU A 304 -15.91 -1.09 -21.51
CA LEU A 304 -15.99 -0.77 -20.09
C LEU A 304 -17.08 0.28 -19.83
N MET A 305 -17.82 0.10 -18.76
CA MET A 305 -18.76 1.06 -18.21
C MET A 305 -18.36 1.39 -16.76
N LEU A 306 -18.41 2.66 -16.41
CA LEU A 306 -18.29 3.15 -15.04
C LEU A 306 -19.65 3.69 -14.61
N LEU A 307 -20.17 3.12 -13.54
CA LEU A 307 -21.34 3.57 -12.82
C LEU A 307 -20.86 4.45 -11.66
N LEU A 308 -21.23 5.72 -11.66
CA LEU A 308 -20.94 6.63 -10.55
C LEU A 308 -22.23 6.93 -9.82
N SER A 309 -22.26 6.66 -8.52
CA SER A 309 -23.42 6.94 -7.68
C SER A 309 -23.00 7.83 -6.51
N ASN A 310 -23.85 8.79 -6.17
CA ASN A 310 -23.72 9.54 -4.93
C ASN A 310 -24.66 8.91 -3.90
N SER A 311 -24.10 8.19 -2.94
CA SER A 311 -24.88 7.47 -1.94
C SER A 311 -25.72 8.45 -1.10
N PRO A 312 -26.79 7.97 -0.43
CA PRO A 312 -27.54 8.81 0.51
C PRO A 312 -26.70 9.37 1.67
N SER A 313 -25.57 8.72 1.99
CA SER A 313 -24.59 9.21 2.97
C SER A 313 -23.58 10.21 2.37
N GLY A 314 -23.79 10.65 1.13
CA GLY A 314 -22.93 11.58 0.40
C GLY A 314 -21.64 10.96 -0.11
N LYS A 315 -21.51 9.63 -0.14
CA LYS A 315 -20.31 8.99 -0.67
C LYS A 315 -20.38 8.92 -2.18
N LEU A 316 -19.37 9.43 -2.86
CA LEU A 316 -19.17 9.14 -4.27
C LEU A 316 -18.63 7.73 -4.41
N GLN A 317 -19.40 6.85 -5.02
CA GLN A 317 -19.03 5.49 -5.30
C GLN A 317 -18.85 5.30 -6.81
N VAL A 318 -17.92 4.44 -7.20
CA VAL A 318 -17.74 4.01 -8.58
C VAL A 318 -17.80 2.50 -8.67
N GLN A 319 -18.50 1.99 -9.66
CA GLN A 319 -18.52 0.57 -9.97
C GLN A 319 -18.19 0.39 -11.45
N ALA A 320 -17.24 -0.50 -11.74
CA ALA A 320 -16.91 -0.83 -13.11
C ALA A 320 -17.73 -2.04 -13.59
N LEU A 321 -18.13 -2.04 -14.85
CA LEU A 321 -18.78 -3.13 -15.55
C LEU A 321 -18.06 -3.36 -16.89
N ASP A 322 -17.49 -4.53 -17.07
CA ASP A 322 -16.96 -4.98 -18.35
C ASP A 322 -18.06 -5.70 -19.14
N TYR A 323 -18.75 -4.97 -20.02
CA TYR A 323 -19.84 -5.51 -20.84
C TYR A 323 -19.34 -6.14 -22.14
N ALA A 324 -18.06 -5.97 -22.49
CA ALA A 324 -17.47 -6.59 -23.69
C ALA A 324 -16.75 -7.92 -23.40
N SER A 325 -16.65 -8.32 -22.14
CA SER A 325 -16.03 -9.57 -21.73
C SER A 325 -16.58 -10.77 -22.52
N PRO A 326 -15.71 -11.65 -23.06
CA PRO A 326 -16.13 -12.82 -23.84
C PRO A 326 -16.91 -13.85 -23.01
N ARG A 327 -16.84 -13.76 -21.67
CA ARG A 327 -17.57 -14.62 -20.74
C ARG A 327 -18.94 -14.06 -20.34
N GLY A 328 -19.36 -12.95 -20.95
CA GLY A 328 -20.52 -12.17 -20.54
C GLY A 328 -20.15 -10.98 -19.65
N PRO A 329 -21.13 -10.11 -19.35
CA PRO A 329 -20.92 -8.90 -18.57
C PRO A 329 -20.38 -9.22 -17.18
N LEU A 330 -19.24 -8.64 -16.83
CA LEU A 330 -18.58 -8.83 -15.54
C LEU A 330 -18.67 -7.55 -14.71
N LEU A 331 -19.46 -7.60 -13.64
CA LEU A 331 -19.62 -6.51 -12.69
C LEU A 331 -18.50 -6.58 -11.65
N TYR A 332 -17.75 -5.50 -11.50
CA TYR A 332 -16.72 -5.39 -10.48
C TYR A 332 -17.28 -4.85 -9.16
N PRO A 333 -16.55 -5.00 -8.04
CA PRO A 333 -16.93 -4.41 -6.77
C PRO A 333 -17.11 -2.89 -6.89
N MET A 334 -18.03 -2.35 -6.10
CA MET A 334 -18.22 -0.90 -5.97
C MET A 334 -17.16 -0.34 -5.03
N HIS A 335 -16.63 0.84 -5.34
CA HIS A 335 -15.56 1.50 -4.60
C HIS A 335 -15.93 2.89 -4.12
N ASP A 336 -15.61 3.22 -2.87
CA ASP A 336 -15.77 4.56 -2.30
C ASP A 336 -14.60 5.47 -2.77
N ILE A 337 -14.91 6.57 -3.47
CA ILE A 337 -13.89 7.53 -3.96
C ILE A 337 -13.75 8.73 -3.03
N ALA A 338 -14.88 9.32 -2.62
CA ALA A 338 -14.91 10.59 -1.91
C ALA A 338 -16.16 10.73 -1.03
N LEU A 339 -16.14 11.66 -0.08
CA LEU A 339 -17.26 11.98 0.83
C LEU A 339 -17.78 13.39 0.57
N ALA A 340 -19.10 13.59 0.52
CA ALA A 340 -19.74 14.86 0.19
C ALA A 340 -19.30 15.44 -1.18
N ALA A 341 -19.12 14.57 -2.17
CA ALA A 341 -18.80 15.00 -3.52
C ALA A 341 -20.01 15.67 -4.20
N GLN A 342 -19.76 16.76 -4.90
CA GLN A 342 -20.71 17.47 -5.76
C GLN A 342 -20.11 17.61 -7.16
N ASP A 343 -20.97 17.76 -8.17
CA ASP A 343 -20.57 18.05 -9.56
C ASP A 343 -19.43 17.17 -10.07
N VAL A 344 -19.65 15.87 -10.03
CA VAL A 344 -18.67 14.87 -10.46
C VAL A 344 -18.55 14.87 -11.98
N GLN A 345 -17.31 14.93 -12.47
CA GLN A 345 -16.94 14.76 -13.87
C GLN A 345 -16.04 13.53 -13.99
N VAL A 346 -16.20 12.76 -15.06
CA VAL A 346 -15.39 11.56 -15.28
C VAL A 346 -14.86 11.54 -16.69
N SER A 347 -13.61 11.10 -16.80
CA SER A 347 -12.98 10.83 -18.07
C SER A 347 -12.24 9.50 -18.07
N MET A 348 -12.52 8.65 -19.07
CA MET A 348 -11.81 7.39 -19.25
C MET A 348 -10.53 7.55 -20.07
N ASP A 349 -9.42 7.11 -19.48
CA ASP A 349 -8.11 7.04 -20.10
C ASP A 349 -8.01 5.71 -20.87
N CYS A 350 -8.19 5.78 -22.19
CA CYS A 350 -8.07 4.62 -23.07
C CYS A 350 -6.91 4.86 -24.01
N ALA A 351 -5.89 4.02 -23.91
CA ALA A 351 -4.60 4.20 -24.56
C ALA A 351 -4.69 3.84 -26.05
N GLY A 352 -5.36 4.67 -26.86
CA GLY A 352 -5.32 4.75 -28.33
C GLY A 352 -5.77 3.52 -29.13
N SER A 353 -5.58 2.31 -28.61
CA SER A 353 -6.14 1.07 -29.12
C SER A 353 -7.57 0.96 -28.62
N ASP A 354 -8.49 0.60 -29.51
CA ASP A 354 -9.93 0.53 -29.22
C ASP A 354 -10.29 -0.49 -28.13
N VAL A 355 -9.32 -1.22 -27.57
CA VAL A 355 -9.53 -2.47 -26.82
C VAL A 355 -9.26 -2.33 -25.32
N GLU A 356 -8.40 -1.41 -24.85
CA GLU A 356 -8.05 -1.36 -23.42
C GLU A 356 -8.07 0.07 -22.85
N CYS A 357 -8.94 0.27 -21.86
CA CYS A 357 -8.90 1.45 -21.00
C CYS A 357 -8.10 1.13 -19.73
N ASP A 358 -7.10 1.96 -19.44
CA ASP A 358 -6.18 1.77 -18.31
C ASP A 358 -6.76 2.32 -17.01
N GLY A 359 -7.76 3.19 -17.09
CA GLY A 359 -8.39 3.79 -15.91
C GLY A 359 -9.34 4.93 -16.23
N ALA A 360 -9.68 5.68 -15.20
CA ALA A 360 -10.46 6.90 -15.31
C ALA A 360 -9.93 7.99 -14.38
N LEU A 361 -9.90 9.22 -14.89
CA LEU A 361 -9.76 10.43 -14.09
C LEU A 361 -11.15 10.87 -13.64
N ILE A 362 -11.36 10.91 -12.33
CA ILE A 362 -12.62 11.30 -11.71
C ILE A 362 -12.35 12.60 -10.96
N CYS A 363 -13.03 13.67 -11.36
CA CYS A 363 -12.95 14.97 -10.73
C CYS A 363 -14.27 15.29 -10.04
N TRP A 364 -14.23 15.94 -8.90
CA TRP A 364 -15.40 16.33 -8.15
C TRP A 364 -15.10 17.57 -7.31
N TYR A 365 -16.13 18.19 -6.77
CA TYR A 365 -16.01 19.36 -5.91
C TYR A 365 -16.44 19.01 -4.48
N PHE A 366 -15.78 19.62 -3.49
CA PHE A 366 -16.23 19.59 -2.10
C PHE A 366 -16.55 21.00 -1.62
N GLY A 367 -17.55 21.07 -0.73
CA GLY A 367 -17.89 22.25 0.04
C GLY A 367 -18.70 23.27 -0.77
N GLY A 368 -19.68 23.86 -0.09
CA GLY A 368 -20.27 25.13 -0.49
C GLY A 368 -21.80 25.15 -0.52
N ASP A 369 -22.35 26.05 0.29
CA ASP A 369 -23.40 26.93 -0.22
C ASP A 369 -22.77 27.78 -1.36
N LEU A 370 -23.57 28.31 -2.29
CA LEU A 370 -23.15 29.08 -3.48
C LEU A 370 -22.12 30.23 -3.26
N HIS A 371 -21.71 30.52 -2.02
CA HIS A 371 -20.90 31.65 -1.61
C HIS A 371 -19.47 31.31 -1.16
N THR A 372 -19.10 30.04 -1.01
CA THR A 372 -17.70 29.66 -0.71
C THR A 372 -17.05 29.02 -1.92
N GLU A 373 -15.81 29.41 -2.22
CA GLU A 373 -15.03 28.89 -3.36
C GLU A 373 -14.98 27.35 -3.32
N PRO A 374 -15.59 26.64 -4.30
CA PRO A 374 -15.59 25.19 -4.30
C PRO A 374 -14.19 24.67 -4.58
N SER A 375 -13.71 23.75 -3.75
CA SER A 375 -12.41 23.10 -4.00
C SER A 375 -12.59 21.94 -4.97
N SER A 376 -11.91 21.97 -6.11
CA SER A 376 -11.90 20.88 -7.09
C SER A 376 -10.84 19.84 -6.72
N HIS A 377 -11.20 18.56 -6.73
CA HIS A 377 -10.29 17.45 -6.51
C HIS A 377 -10.43 16.44 -7.63
N CYS A 378 -9.31 15.90 -8.08
CA CYS A 378 -9.29 14.86 -9.10
C CYS A 378 -8.49 13.67 -8.61
N SER A 379 -8.98 12.46 -8.88
CA SER A 379 -8.29 11.22 -8.59
C SER A 379 -8.28 10.33 -9.84
N TYR A 380 -7.10 9.86 -10.20
CA TYR A 380 -6.95 8.84 -11.21
C TYR A 380 -7.15 7.45 -10.58
N ARG A 381 -8.05 6.66 -11.14
CA ARG A 381 -8.33 5.28 -10.75
C ARG A 381 -7.96 4.35 -11.91
N GLY A 382 -6.89 3.60 -11.75
CA GLY A 382 -6.54 2.54 -12.69
C GLY A 382 -7.61 1.45 -12.69
N LEU A 383 -7.89 0.86 -13.86
CA LEU A 383 -8.89 -0.20 -13.99
C LEU A 383 -8.58 -1.39 -13.08
N ALA A 384 -7.30 -1.74 -12.91
CA ALA A 384 -6.86 -2.77 -11.97
C ALA A 384 -7.35 -2.50 -10.53
N SER A 385 -7.31 -1.25 -10.08
CA SER A 385 -7.82 -0.87 -8.75
C SER A 385 -9.33 -1.06 -8.62
N LEU A 386 -10.09 -0.86 -9.71
CA LEU A 386 -11.53 -1.07 -9.72
C LEU A 386 -11.92 -2.56 -9.77
N ARG A 387 -11.02 -3.42 -10.29
CA ARG A 387 -11.22 -4.88 -10.36
C ARG A 387 -11.02 -5.57 -9.02
N GLU A 388 -10.12 -5.05 -8.19
CA GLU A 388 -9.81 -5.64 -6.88
C GLU A 388 -11.01 -5.49 -5.92
N ALA A 389 -11.27 -6.52 -5.11
CA ALA A 389 -12.30 -6.43 -4.08
C ALA A 389 -11.88 -5.44 -3.00
N GLU A 390 -12.70 -4.41 -2.82
CA GLU A 390 -12.56 -3.46 -1.74
C GLU A 390 -12.60 -4.22 -0.39
N GLY A 391 -11.47 -4.24 0.31
CA GLY A 391 -11.34 -4.92 1.60
C GLY A 391 -9.95 -5.45 1.88
N LEU A 392 -9.22 -5.87 0.84
CA LEU A 392 -7.78 -6.09 0.94
C LEU A 392 -7.07 -5.25 -0.12
N GLY A 393 -7.17 -3.93 0.00
CA GLY A 393 -6.23 -3.07 -0.70
C GLY A 393 -4.79 -3.45 -0.38
N THR A 394 -3.80 -2.72 -0.92
CA THR A 394 -2.39 -2.94 -0.58
C THR A 394 -2.15 -3.08 0.92
N ALA A 395 -2.86 -2.30 1.75
CA ALA A 395 -2.85 -2.42 3.21
C ALA A 395 -3.31 -3.81 3.72
N GLY A 396 -4.35 -4.41 3.15
CA GLY A 396 -4.80 -5.76 3.50
C GLY A 396 -3.79 -6.82 3.06
N GLN A 397 -3.20 -6.68 1.88
CA GLN A 397 -2.10 -7.55 1.44
C GLN A 397 -0.89 -7.44 2.38
N PHE A 398 -0.53 -6.23 2.82
CA PHE A 398 0.49 -6.02 3.84
C PHE A 398 0.12 -6.68 5.17
N ILE A 399 -1.14 -6.58 5.63
CA ILE A 399 -1.60 -7.24 6.86
C ILE A 399 -1.49 -8.76 6.73
N ILE A 400 -1.87 -9.35 5.59
CA ILE A 400 -1.68 -10.78 5.32
C ILE A 400 -0.20 -11.16 5.37
N LEU A 401 0.67 -10.39 4.70
CA LEU A 401 2.11 -10.64 4.70
C LEU A 401 2.72 -10.53 6.10
N VAL A 402 2.29 -9.55 6.90
CA VAL A 402 2.70 -9.39 8.31
C VAL A 402 2.22 -10.57 9.14
N LEU A 403 0.97 -11.03 8.97
CA LEU A 403 0.44 -12.22 9.64
C LEU A 403 1.25 -13.47 9.26
N PHE A 404 1.56 -13.68 7.99
CA PHE A 404 2.40 -14.79 7.54
C PHE A 404 3.83 -14.71 8.10
N ALA A 405 4.42 -13.51 8.15
CA ALA A 405 5.74 -13.30 8.73
C ALA A 405 5.76 -13.61 10.23
N LEU A 406 4.72 -13.18 10.97
CA LEU A 406 4.56 -13.47 12.40
C LEU A 406 4.35 -14.97 12.66
N LEU A 407 3.53 -15.64 11.85
CA LEU A 407 3.34 -17.09 11.92
C LEU A 407 4.65 -17.84 11.63
N SER A 408 5.39 -17.40 10.62
CA SER A 408 6.70 -17.97 10.27
C SER A 408 7.71 -17.77 11.40
N LEU A 409 7.75 -16.57 11.99
CA LEU A 409 8.60 -16.28 13.15
C LEU A 409 8.22 -17.15 14.36
N MET A 410 6.92 -17.31 14.64
CA MET A 410 6.43 -18.19 15.70
C MET A 410 6.81 -19.65 15.46
N CYS A 411 6.72 -20.14 14.22
CA CYS A 411 7.17 -21.48 13.84
C CYS A 411 8.67 -21.64 14.03
N VAL A 412 9.49 -20.68 13.59
CA VAL A 412 10.94 -20.70 13.79
C VAL A 412 11.31 -20.64 15.26
N LEU A 413 10.68 -19.77 16.05
CA LEU A 413 10.90 -19.68 17.50
C LEU A 413 10.50 -20.98 18.20
N LYS A 414 9.38 -21.60 17.81
CA LYS A 414 8.97 -22.91 18.33
C LYS A 414 9.96 -24.00 17.95
N GLN A 415 10.46 -23.99 16.72
CA GLN A 415 11.45 -24.95 16.25
C GLN A 415 12.80 -24.76 16.95
N CYS A 416 13.29 -23.52 17.08
CA CYS A 416 14.48 -23.17 17.84
C CYS A 416 14.33 -23.49 19.33
N ALA A 417 13.14 -23.31 19.92
CA ALA A 417 12.87 -23.72 21.29
C ALA A 417 12.88 -25.25 21.42
N SER A 418 12.27 -25.98 20.47
CA SER A 418 12.26 -27.45 20.48
C SER A 418 13.65 -28.06 20.25
N GLN A 419 14.48 -27.45 19.39
CA GLN A 419 15.82 -27.92 19.07
C GLN A 419 16.87 -27.42 20.08
N GLY A 420 16.73 -26.19 20.59
CA GLY A 420 17.64 -25.57 21.54
C GLY A 420 17.43 -25.98 22.99
N ALA A 421 16.19 -26.29 23.41
CA ALA A 421 15.91 -26.71 24.79
C ALA A 421 16.20 -28.19 25.06
N PHE A 422 16.19 -29.06 24.05
CA PHE A 422 16.48 -30.49 24.24
C PHE A 422 17.97 -30.84 24.22
N GLY A 423 18.82 -30.07 23.50
CA GLY A 423 20.25 -30.34 23.44
C GLY A 423 21.03 -29.88 24.67
N ARG A 424 20.75 -28.67 25.17
CA ARG A 424 21.53 -28.05 26.27
C ARG A 424 21.08 -28.50 27.66
N ASN A 425 19.78 -28.75 27.87
CA ASN A 425 19.28 -29.18 29.18
C ASN A 425 19.56 -30.65 29.48
N ARG A 426 19.76 -31.50 28.47
CA ARG A 426 20.09 -32.92 28.69
C ARG A 426 21.50 -33.08 29.26
N ALA A 427 22.47 -32.32 28.75
CA ALA A 427 23.82 -32.27 29.30
C ALA A 427 23.87 -31.70 30.73
N LEU A 428 23.06 -30.68 31.01
CA LEU A 428 23.02 -30.04 32.33
C LEU A 428 22.29 -30.91 33.37
N LEU A 429 21.23 -31.64 32.97
CA LEU A 429 20.56 -32.62 33.84
C LEU A 429 21.44 -33.84 34.11
N GLN A 430 22.21 -34.29 33.12
CA GLN A 430 23.14 -35.42 33.28
C GLN A 430 24.30 -35.05 34.20
N ALA A 431 24.89 -33.85 34.04
CA ALA A 431 25.90 -33.32 34.95
C ALA A 431 25.38 -33.13 36.39
N ARG A 432 24.08 -32.81 36.56
CA ARG A 432 23.45 -32.66 37.88
C ARG A 432 23.24 -34.00 38.58
N HIS A 433 22.96 -35.07 37.83
CA HIS A 433 22.84 -36.42 38.37
C HIS A 433 24.19 -36.96 38.84
N GLU A 434 25.23 -36.82 38.03
CA GLU A 434 26.60 -37.25 38.38
C GLU A 434 27.12 -36.49 39.62
N ALA A 435 26.89 -35.18 39.70
CA ALA A 435 27.25 -34.39 40.87
C ALA A 435 26.48 -34.78 42.15
N GLN A 436 25.26 -35.30 42.01
CA GLN A 436 24.43 -35.71 43.14
C GLN A 436 24.83 -37.10 43.67
N GLU A 437 25.25 -38.00 42.78
CA GLU A 437 25.81 -39.31 43.15
C GLU A 437 27.16 -39.15 43.87
N GLU A 438 28.05 -38.27 43.39
CA GLU A 438 29.34 -38.00 44.06
C GLU A 438 29.13 -37.45 45.49
N LEU A 439 28.12 -36.59 45.67
CA LEU A 439 27.80 -35.99 46.97
C LEU A 439 27.18 -37.01 47.94
N GLN A 440 26.42 -37.98 47.42
CA GLN A 440 25.92 -39.11 48.22
C GLN A 440 27.05 -40.06 48.63
N GLN A 441 27.98 -40.35 47.74
CA GLN A 441 29.13 -41.21 48.02
C GLN A 441 30.02 -40.60 49.12
N ARG A 442 30.33 -39.29 49.03
CA ARG A 442 31.09 -38.58 50.09
C ARG A 442 30.38 -38.55 51.44
N ARG A 443 29.05 -38.55 51.47
CA ARG A 443 28.28 -38.64 52.73
C ARG A 443 28.37 -40.04 53.34
N GLN A 444 28.31 -41.08 52.53
CA GLN A 444 28.46 -42.47 52.98
C GLN A 444 29.87 -42.73 53.53
N GLU A 445 30.92 -42.23 52.87
CA GLU A 445 32.30 -42.38 53.35
C GLU A 445 32.53 -41.71 54.71
N ARG A 446 31.97 -40.50 54.92
CA ARG A 446 32.07 -39.81 56.22
C ARG A 446 31.33 -40.56 57.33
N ALA A 447 30.16 -41.13 57.03
CA ALA A 447 29.41 -41.93 57.99
C ALA A 447 30.17 -43.20 58.38
N ALA A 448 30.79 -43.89 57.41
CA ALA A 448 31.61 -45.08 57.65
C ALA A 448 32.87 -44.76 58.48
N ALA A 449 33.53 -43.63 58.22
CA ALA A 449 34.67 -43.19 59.01
C ALA A 449 34.30 -42.89 60.48
N GLN A 450 33.16 -42.23 60.70
CA GLN A 450 32.64 -41.96 62.05
C GLN A 450 32.32 -43.25 62.80
N ALA A 451 31.68 -44.23 62.15
CA ALA A 451 31.39 -45.53 62.76
C ALA A 451 32.66 -46.25 63.24
N ARG A 452 33.74 -46.24 62.43
CA ARG A 452 35.03 -46.84 62.83
C ARG A 452 35.65 -46.16 64.05
N THR A 453 35.59 -44.82 64.14
CA THR A 453 36.12 -44.12 65.33
C THR A 453 35.33 -44.45 66.60
N GLN A 454 34.01 -44.68 66.50
CA GLN A 454 33.20 -45.11 67.63
C GLN A 454 33.57 -46.52 68.10
N GLU A 455 33.81 -47.45 67.16
CA GLU A 455 34.26 -48.80 67.48
C GLU A 455 35.62 -48.83 68.19
N LEU A 456 36.57 -48.00 67.76
CA LEU A 456 37.87 -47.89 68.44
C LEU A 456 37.73 -47.32 69.86
N ARG A 457 36.81 -46.35 70.06
CA ARG A 457 36.51 -45.82 71.39
C ARG A 457 35.92 -46.87 72.31
N THR A 458 35.02 -47.72 71.82
CA THR A 458 34.43 -48.79 72.64
C THR A 458 35.49 -49.83 73.00
N GLN A 459 36.39 -50.20 72.09
CA GLN A 459 37.55 -51.06 72.38
C GLN A 459 38.46 -50.45 73.46
N LEU A 460 38.77 -49.14 73.37
CA LEU A 460 39.58 -48.44 74.36
C LEU A 460 38.89 -48.31 75.73
N ALA A 461 37.56 -48.16 75.76
CA ALA A 461 36.79 -48.06 77.00
C ALA A 461 36.81 -49.36 77.80
N GLN A 462 36.86 -50.52 77.12
CA GLN A 462 36.88 -51.85 77.75
C GLN A 462 38.20 -52.19 78.45
N ILE A 463 39.29 -51.47 78.18
CA ILE A 463 40.56 -51.67 78.88
C ILE A 463 40.39 -51.17 80.32
N PRO A 464 40.59 -51.99 81.37
CA PRO A 464 40.44 -51.55 82.76
C PRO A 464 41.45 -50.45 83.09
N LEU A 465 41.00 -49.38 83.76
CA LEU A 465 41.90 -48.50 84.50
C LEU A 465 42.28 -49.27 85.76
N VAL A 466 43.46 -49.88 85.80
CA VAL A 466 43.98 -50.41 87.07
C VAL A 466 44.45 -49.20 87.88
N PRO A 467 43.78 -48.82 88.99
CA PRO A 467 44.26 -47.74 89.82
C PRO A 467 45.62 -48.17 90.41
N LEU A 468 46.67 -47.38 90.14
CA LEU A 468 47.94 -47.52 90.85
C LEU A 468 47.68 -47.24 92.33
N ALA A 469 47.59 -48.31 93.12
CA ALA A 469 47.53 -48.20 94.57
C ALA A 469 48.89 -47.72 95.08
N GLY A 470 48.94 -46.47 95.55
CA GLY A 470 49.87 -46.01 96.59
C GLY A 470 51.25 -45.56 96.15
N ALA A 471 51.39 -44.28 95.79
CA ALA A 471 52.59 -43.50 96.09
C ALA A 471 52.17 -42.07 96.48
N ALA A 472 52.56 -41.67 97.68
CA ALA A 472 52.26 -40.41 98.35
C ALA A 472 52.88 -39.19 97.63
N PRO A 473 52.39 -37.96 97.90
CA PRO A 473 52.70 -36.79 97.10
C PRO A 473 54.07 -36.21 97.49
N GLY A 474 55.02 -36.26 96.56
CA GLY A 474 56.27 -35.50 96.60
C GLY A 474 56.21 -34.37 95.59
N SER A 475 55.89 -33.17 96.06
CA SER A 475 56.08 -31.91 95.33
C SER A 475 57.53 -31.78 94.88
N ASN A 476 57.76 -31.53 93.59
CA ASN A 476 58.93 -30.79 93.12
C ASN A 476 58.59 -30.16 91.76
N GLU A 477 58.42 -28.84 91.78
CA GLU A 477 58.65 -27.97 90.62
C GLU A 477 60.06 -28.24 90.11
N LEU A 478 60.20 -28.68 88.85
CA LEU A 478 61.49 -28.63 88.18
C LEU A 478 61.30 -28.17 86.73
N SER A 479 61.74 -26.93 86.54
CA SER A 479 62.10 -26.25 85.31
C SER A 479 63.05 -27.09 84.44
N CYS A 480 62.82 -27.10 83.12
CA CYS A 480 63.79 -27.60 82.15
C CYS A 480 63.94 -26.60 80.98
N HIS A 481 64.94 -25.73 81.12
CA HIS A 481 65.70 -25.17 80.01
C HIS A 481 66.32 -26.31 79.19
N GLY A 482 66.10 -26.32 77.88
CA GLY A 482 66.81 -27.20 76.95
C GLY A 482 68.16 -26.61 76.58
N ASN A 483 69.25 -27.27 76.98
CA ASN A 483 70.57 -27.05 76.39
C ASN A 483 71.21 -28.38 75.99
N THR A 484 71.65 -28.41 74.72
CA THR A 484 72.78 -29.13 74.11
C THR A 484 73.05 -30.58 74.46
N GLY A 485 72.95 -31.42 73.41
CA GLY A 485 73.58 -32.73 73.36
C GLY A 485 75.09 -32.65 73.10
N ASN A 486 75.81 -33.61 73.68
CA ASN A 486 76.81 -34.46 73.04
C ASN A 486 77.54 -35.22 74.13
N THR A 487 77.47 -36.55 74.13
CA THR A 487 78.64 -37.44 74.25
C THR A 487 78.24 -38.89 74.03
N ALA A 488 79.17 -39.60 73.40
CA ALA A 488 79.10 -40.92 72.84
C ALA A 488 79.34 -42.06 73.85
N HIS A 489 79.15 -43.28 73.33
CA HIS A 489 79.60 -44.58 73.85
C HIS A 489 78.86 -45.08 75.11
N GLY A 490 78.44 -46.33 75.22
CA GLY A 490 78.63 -47.52 74.42
C GLY A 490 78.23 -48.73 75.29
N SER A 491 77.86 -49.82 74.63
CA SER A 491 77.89 -51.19 75.16
C SER A 491 76.73 -51.66 76.06
N SER A 492 75.90 -52.51 75.44
CA SER A 492 75.49 -53.82 75.94
C SER A 492 75.01 -53.93 77.39
N THR A 493 73.72 -54.19 77.58
CA THR A 493 73.17 -55.45 78.13
C THR A 493 71.74 -55.22 78.57
N SER A 494 70.88 -56.21 78.32
CA SER A 494 69.53 -56.35 78.88
C SER A 494 68.58 -55.21 78.53
N ALA A 495 67.78 -55.41 77.48
CA ALA A 495 66.61 -54.59 77.21
C ALA A 495 65.63 -54.72 78.39
N SER A 496 65.84 -53.90 79.43
CA SER A 496 64.77 -53.51 80.31
C SER A 496 63.73 -52.90 79.40
N SER A 497 62.61 -53.60 79.20
CA SER A 497 61.44 -53.06 78.53
C SER A 497 61.04 -51.83 79.33
N SER A 498 61.55 -50.65 78.94
CA SER A 498 61.35 -49.41 79.68
C SER A 498 59.85 -49.27 79.85
N SER A 499 59.36 -49.32 81.08
CA SER A 499 57.93 -49.24 81.42
C SER A 499 57.29 -47.91 80.96
N VAL A 500 58.08 -47.01 80.39
CA VAL A 500 57.73 -45.67 79.96
C VAL A 500 57.04 -45.61 78.58
N CYS A 501 55.99 -44.78 78.46
CA CYS A 501 55.28 -44.49 77.21
C CYS A 501 56.17 -43.69 76.24
N PRO A 502 56.28 -44.08 74.96
CA PRO A 502 57.11 -43.34 73.99
C PRO A 502 56.57 -41.94 73.62
N ILE A 503 55.30 -41.65 73.95
CA ILE A 503 54.65 -40.37 73.59
C ILE A 503 54.72 -39.37 74.75
N CYS A 504 54.27 -39.76 75.95
CA CYS A 504 54.23 -38.87 77.12
C CYS A 504 55.37 -39.07 78.11
N GLN A 505 56.21 -40.10 77.91
CA GLN A 505 57.32 -40.44 78.81
C GLN A 505 56.92 -40.75 80.27
N ASN A 506 55.65 -41.04 80.52
CA ASN A 506 55.19 -41.54 81.82
C ASN A 506 55.33 -43.06 81.91
N GLU A 507 55.60 -43.58 83.09
CA GLU A 507 55.57 -45.00 83.39
C GLU A 507 54.16 -45.58 83.21
N VAL A 508 54.05 -46.77 82.62
CA VAL A 508 52.78 -47.38 82.22
C VAL A 508 52.74 -48.84 82.63
N LEU A 509 51.68 -49.22 83.35
CA LEU A 509 51.40 -50.61 83.70
C LEU A 509 50.71 -51.37 82.56
N VAL A 510 49.91 -50.67 81.75
CA VAL A 510 49.17 -51.25 80.62
C VAL A 510 49.51 -50.50 79.36
N ARG A 511 50.10 -51.20 78.40
CA ARG A 511 50.36 -50.68 77.07
C ARG A 511 49.19 -51.00 76.15
N VAL A 512 48.97 -50.17 75.15
CA VAL A 512 48.00 -50.44 74.08
C VAL A 512 48.76 -50.60 72.79
N ALA A 513 48.75 -51.81 72.22
CA ALA A 513 49.28 -52.11 70.91
C ALA A 513 48.30 -51.66 69.84
N LEU A 514 48.79 -50.89 68.87
CA LEU A 514 48.06 -50.50 67.68
C LEU A 514 48.05 -51.69 66.70
N GLN A 515 46.88 -52.21 66.38
CA GLN A 515 46.75 -53.31 65.42
C GLN A 515 47.31 -52.92 64.05
N ARG A 516 47.76 -53.92 63.29
CA ARG A 516 48.53 -53.83 62.03
C ARG A 516 50.01 -53.45 62.16
N CYS A 517 50.40 -52.53 63.03
CA CYS A 517 51.81 -52.14 63.17
C CYS A 517 52.48 -52.59 64.46
N GLY A 518 51.72 -53.02 65.47
CA GLY A 518 52.25 -53.58 66.72
C GLY A 518 52.91 -52.57 67.67
N HIS A 519 53.03 -51.29 67.27
CA HIS A 519 53.57 -50.24 68.12
C HIS A 519 52.69 -50.00 69.34
N THR A 520 53.32 -49.77 70.49
CA THR A 520 52.61 -49.62 71.77
C THR A 520 52.73 -48.20 72.34
N ALA A 521 51.67 -47.67 72.93
CA ALA A 521 51.70 -46.45 73.76
C ALA A 521 50.86 -46.62 75.02
N CYS A 522 50.89 -45.65 75.95
CA CYS A 522 49.94 -45.66 77.06
C CYS A 522 48.51 -45.46 76.55
N ARG A 523 47.53 -45.86 77.37
CA ARG A 523 46.11 -45.73 77.03
C ARG A 523 45.74 -44.30 76.65
N ASP A 524 46.09 -43.31 77.47
CA ASP A 524 45.66 -41.92 77.25
C ASP A 524 46.21 -41.33 75.94
N CYS A 525 47.48 -41.62 75.61
CA CYS A 525 48.06 -41.19 74.35
C CYS A 525 47.41 -41.91 73.17
N THR A 526 47.08 -43.19 73.31
CA THR A 526 46.38 -43.96 72.27
C THR A 526 44.96 -43.44 72.06
N THR A 527 44.23 -43.10 73.12
CA THR A 527 42.90 -42.46 73.05
C THR A 527 42.96 -41.15 72.29
N ARG A 528 43.94 -40.28 72.59
CA ARG A 528 44.13 -39.02 71.86
C ARG A 528 44.42 -39.23 70.37
N LEU A 529 45.24 -40.22 70.03
CA LEU A 529 45.52 -40.56 68.62
C LEU A 529 44.25 -41.02 67.89
N VAL A 530 43.44 -41.88 68.51
CA VAL A 530 42.17 -42.34 67.95
C VAL A 530 41.14 -41.21 67.82
N ASP A 531 41.01 -40.37 68.84
CA ASP A 531 40.05 -39.25 68.85
C ASP A 531 40.33 -38.21 67.77
N LEU A 532 41.61 -37.96 67.50
CA LEU A 532 42.06 -37.02 66.46
C LEU A 532 42.20 -37.70 65.08
N ALA A 533 41.83 -38.97 64.96
CA ALA A 533 42.02 -39.80 63.76
C ALA A 533 43.47 -39.72 63.22
N GLN A 534 44.45 -39.62 64.12
CA GLN A 534 45.86 -39.53 63.76
C GLN A 534 46.43 -40.93 63.53
N PRO A 535 47.32 -41.10 62.54
CA PRO A 535 48.00 -42.38 62.33
C PRO A 535 48.97 -42.68 63.49
N CYS A 536 49.48 -43.91 63.52
CA CYS A 536 50.50 -44.33 64.48
C CYS A 536 51.68 -43.34 64.51
N HIS A 537 52.03 -42.82 65.69
CA HIS A 537 53.09 -41.81 65.82
C HIS A 537 54.48 -42.31 65.39
N ILE A 538 54.70 -43.62 65.41
CA ILE A 538 56.00 -44.23 65.08
C ILE A 538 56.12 -44.55 63.58
N CYS A 539 55.17 -45.30 63.03
CA CYS A 539 55.24 -45.76 61.63
C CYS A 539 54.27 -45.09 60.66
N ARG A 540 53.41 -44.18 61.15
CA ARG A 540 52.40 -43.46 60.38
C ARG A 540 51.34 -44.34 59.69
N SER A 541 51.20 -45.61 60.09
CA SER A 541 50.12 -46.48 59.63
C SER A 541 48.77 -46.04 60.23
N PRO A 542 47.63 -46.17 59.51
CA PRO A 542 46.32 -45.97 60.10
C PRO A 542 46.08 -46.96 61.24
N ILE A 543 45.36 -46.52 62.28
CA ILE A 543 45.03 -47.34 63.45
C ILE A 543 43.71 -48.05 63.14
N GLU A 544 43.76 -49.36 62.88
CA GLU A 544 42.59 -50.18 62.54
C GLU A 544 41.94 -50.85 63.76
N GLY A 545 42.69 -50.96 64.86
CA GLY A 545 42.25 -51.57 66.11
C GLY A 545 43.26 -51.34 67.21
N VAL A 546 42.86 -51.62 68.44
CA VAL A 546 43.72 -51.50 69.62
C VAL A 546 43.65 -52.78 70.45
N LEU A 547 44.76 -53.20 71.03
CA LEU A 547 44.83 -54.38 71.90
C LEU A 547 45.58 -54.02 73.19
N PRO A 548 45.02 -54.27 74.38
CA PRO A 548 45.76 -54.11 75.62
C PRO A 548 46.89 -55.15 75.70
N VAL A 549 48.06 -54.69 76.12
CA VAL A 549 49.25 -55.50 76.43
C VAL A 549 49.59 -55.23 77.88
N TYR A 550 49.36 -56.23 78.73
CA TYR A 550 49.72 -56.20 80.14
C TYR A 550 51.20 -56.61 80.24
N LEU A 551 52.01 -55.77 80.90
CA LEU A 551 53.43 -56.01 81.11
C LEU A 551 53.67 -56.87 82.35
#